data_AF-A0A957R1S5-F1
#
_entry.id   AF-A0A957R1S5-F1
#
_cell.length_a   1.000
_cell.length_b   1.000
_cell.length_c   1.000
_cell.angle_alpha   90.00
_cell.angle_beta   90.00
_cell.angle_gamma   90.00
#
_symmetry.space_group_name_H-M   'P 1'
#
loop_
_entity.id
_entity.type
_entity.pdbx_description
1 polymer ?
#
loop_
_entity_poly.entity_id
_entity_poly.type
_entity_poly.pdbx_seq_one_letter_code
_entity_poly.pdbx_strand_id
1 'polypeptide(L)'
;MYGEALVDAFRDYKSIWDPAWKMNPGKVVDPYQPDQNLRMGPEYHPHEPKTHFKFPDDEGSFAKAAARCVGVGKCRRESGGTMCPSYMVTKEEEDSTRGRARMLFEMLQGDVIADGWRDDHVREALDLCLACKGCRNDCPVNVDMATYKAEFLSHYYAGRLRPPAAYTMGLI
;
A
#
# COMPACT_ATOMS: atom_id res chain seq x y z
N MET A 1 15.72 -27.98 8.27
CA MET A 1 16.61 -26.82 8.01
C MET A 1 17.92 -27.37 7.45
N TYR A 2 18.57 -26.70 6.49
CA TYR A 2 19.81 -27.21 5.87
C TYR A 2 20.98 -27.18 6.86
N GLY A 3 21.89 -28.15 6.78
CA GLY A 3 23.13 -28.16 7.56
C GLY A 3 24.21 -27.28 6.94
N GLU A 4 25.27 -27.01 7.70
CA GLU A 4 26.40 -26.15 7.33
C GLU A 4 26.99 -26.48 5.94
N ALA A 5 27.29 -27.76 5.69
CA ALA A 5 27.84 -28.20 4.41
C ALA A 5 26.96 -27.86 3.20
N LEU A 6 25.64 -27.87 3.35
CA LEU A 6 24.73 -27.49 2.27
C LEU A 6 24.63 -25.98 2.11
N VAL A 7 24.71 -25.22 3.21
CA VAL A 7 24.72 -23.76 3.18
C VAL A 7 26.00 -23.26 2.49
N ASP A 8 27.15 -23.89 2.75
CA ASP A 8 28.41 -23.56 2.07
C ASP A 8 28.37 -23.93 0.58
N ALA A 9 27.77 -25.07 0.22
CA ALA A 9 27.56 -25.40 -1.19
C ALA A 9 26.69 -24.35 -1.92
N PHE A 10 25.66 -23.81 -1.24
CA PHE A 10 24.87 -22.69 -1.79
C PHE A 10 25.68 -21.40 -1.91
N ARG A 11 26.58 -21.12 -0.96
CA ARG A 11 27.51 -19.98 -0.98
C ARG A 11 28.44 -20.03 -2.18
N ASP A 12 29.03 -21.20 -2.43
CA ASP A 12 29.94 -21.42 -3.55
C ASP A 12 29.20 -21.26 -4.87
N TYR A 13 28.05 -21.93 -5.00
CA TYR A 13 27.19 -21.80 -6.18
C TYR A 13 26.84 -20.33 -6.45
N LYS A 14 26.42 -19.59 -5.43
CA LYS A 14 26.07 -18.17 -5.57
C LYS A 14 27.28 -17.32 -5.98
N SER A 15 28.46 -17.57 -5.41
CA SER A 15 29.67 -16.80 -5.72
C SER A 15 30.17 -17.00 -7.15
N ILE A 16 29.88 -18.16 -7.75
CA ILE A 16 30.19 -18.44 -9.16
C ILE A 16 29.30 -17.61 -10.10
N TRP A 17 27.99 -17.56 -9.82
CA TRP A 17 27.01 -16.93 -10.71
C TRP A 17 26.73 -15.45 -10.41
N ASP A 18 27.02 -15.00 -9.19
CA ASP A 18 26.86 -13.63 -8.74
C ASP A 18 28.09 -13.19 -7.92
N PRO A 19 29.26 -12.98 -8.56
CA PRO A 19 30.51 -12.68 -7.86
C PRO A 19 30.46 -11.39 -7.05
N ALA A 20 29.61 -10.44 -7.46
CA ALA A 20 29.40 -9.17 -6.77
C ALA A 20 28.27 -9.24 -5.72
N TRP A 21 27.64 -10.41 -5.54
CA TRP A 21 26.56 -10.64 -4.58
C TRP A 21 25.38 -9.65 -4.70
N LYS A 22 25.06 -9.20 -5.92
CA LYS A 22 24.00 -8.21 -6.18
C LYS A 22 22.62 -8.83 -6.37
N MET A 23 22.54 -10.11 -6.71
CA MET A 23 21.27 -10.81 -6.95
C MET A 23 20.71 -11.37 -5.65
N ASN A 24 19.63 -10.78 -5.13
CA ASN A 24 18.97 -11.20 -3.88
C ASN A 24 19.92 -11.22 -2.65
N PRO A 25 20.57 -10.09 -2.33
CA PRO A 25 21.53 -10.00 -1.22
C PRO A 25 20.87 -10.23 0.14
N GLY A 26 21.62 -10.82 1.06
CA GLY A 26 21.20 -10.98 2.46
C GLY A 26 20.07 -11.98 2.68
N LYS A 27 19.99 -13.03 1.84
CA LYS A 27 18.98 -14.09 1.90
C LYS A 27 19.64 -15.48 1.83
N VAL A 28 18.98 -16.47 2.45
CA VAL A 28 19.29 -17.92 2.41
C VAL A 28 20.64 -18.32 3.01
N VAL A 29 21.76 -17.83 2.47
CA VAL A 29 23.13 -18.24 2.86
C VAL A 29 23.70 -17.34 3.95
N ASP A 30 23.63 -16.02 3.73
CA ASP A 30 24.00 -14.99 4.70
C ASP A 30 22.79 -14.09 4.94
N PRO A 31 21.76 -14.56 5.66
CA PRO A 31 20.60 -13.74 5.91
C PRO A 31 20.97 -12.50 6.74
N TYR A 32 20.34 -11.36 6.42
CA TYR A 32 20.32 -10.23 7.35
C TYR A 32 19.76 -10.67 8.70
N GLN A 33 20.13 -9.95 9.76
CA GLN A 33 19.53 -10.20 11.07
C GLN A 33 18.01 -9.94 11.01
N PRO A 34 17.19 -10.66 11.79
CA PRO A 34 15.74 -10.52 11.73
C PRO A 34 15.19 -9.12 12.03
N ASP A 35 15.97 -8.30 12.73
CA ASP A 35 15.66 -6.92 13.12
C ASP A 35 16.19 -5.88 12.12
N GLN A 36 16.85 -6.31 11.03
CA GLN A 36 17.33 -5.43 9.97
C GLN A 36 16.31 -5.31 8.83
N ASN A 37 16.35 -4.18 8.12
CA ASN A 37 15.51 -3.91 6.94
C ASN A 37 14.00 -4.07 7.22
N LEU A 38 13.57 -3.73 8.43
CA LEU A 38 12.16 -3.74 8.80
C LEU A 38 11.38 -2.72 7.94
N ARG A 39 10.21 -3.12 7.44
CA ARG A 39 9.31 -2.20 6.74
C ARG A 39 8.86 -1.05 7.63
N MET A 40 8.59 -1.37 8.90
CA MET A 40 8.22 -0.43 9.95
C MET A 40 9.28 -0.60 11.04
N GLY A 41 10.24 0.32 11.07
CA GLY A 41 11.33 0.32 12.03
C GLY A 41 10.88 0.84 13.41
N PRO A 42 11.80 0.92 14.38
CA PRO A 42 11.52 1.48 15.70
C PRO A 42 11.04 2.93 15.66
N GLU A 43 11.46 3.69 14.64
CA GLU A 43 11.06 5.09 14.42
C GLU A 43 9.72 5.23 13.66
N TYR A 44 9.02 4.12 13.36
CA TYR A 44 7.72 4.17 12.70
C TYR A 44 6.66 4.72 13.64
N HIS A 45 6.36 6.00 13.49
CA HIS A 45 5.38 6.74 14.26
C HIS A 45 4.47 7.54 13.33
N PRO A 46 3.51 6.87 12.64
CA PRO A 46 2.62 7.54 11.70
C PRO A 46 1.71 8.51 12.45
N HIS A 47 1.26 9.54 11.75
CA HIS A 47 0.23 10.43 12.24
C HIS A 47 -1.09 9.66 12.46
N GLU A 48 -1.73 9.86 13.61
CA GLU A 48 -3.02 9.24 13.98
C GLU A 48 -4.13 10.30 13.97
N PRO A 49 -4.75 10.58 12.80
CA PRO A 49 -5.75 11.62 12.67
C PRO A 49 -7.09 11.20 13.30
N LYS A 50 -7.91 12.18 13.67
CA LYS A 50 -9.32 11.94 13.98
C LYS A 50 -10.04 11.53 12.70
N THR A 51 -10.75 10.41 12.74
CA THR A 51 -11.44 9.85 11.58
C THR A 51 -12.96 9.97 11.67
N HIS A 52 -13.62 9.95 10.51
CA HIS A 52 -15.07 9.82 10.42
C HIS A 52 -15.49 8.35 10.52
N PHE A 53 -14.77 7.45 9.84
CA PHE A 53 -14.98 6.01 9.95
C PHE A 53 -14.35 5.42 11.22
N LYS A 54 -14.91 4.30 11.69
CA LYS A 54 -14.54 3.64 12.95
C LYS A 54 -13.47 2.55 12.83
N PHE A 55 -13.08 2.15 11.62
CA PHE A 55 -12.05 1.13 11.35
C PHE A 55 -12.00 -0.03 12.37
N PRO A 56 -13.10 -0.79 12.55
CA PRO A 56 -13.25 -1.74 13.66
C PRO A 56 -12.23 -2.88 13.62
N ASP A 57 -11.80 -3.29 12.42
CA ASP A 57 -10.82 -4.34 12.21
C ASP A 57 -9.36 -3.83 12.34
N ASP A 58 -9.17 -2.55 12.66
CA ASP A 58 -7.88 -1.86 12.75
C ASP A 58 -7.74 -1.06 14.06
N GLU A 59 -8.45 -1.50 15.11
CA GLU A 59 -8.45 -0.85 16.43
C GLU A 59 -8.87 0.64 16.38
N GLY A 60 -9.68 1.02 15.39
CA GLY A 60 -10.10 2.40 15.18
C GLY A 60 -9.07 3.31 14.51
N SER A 61 -7.93 2.78 14.07
CA SER A 61 -6.86 3.57 13.44
C SER A 61 -6.91 3.49 11.91
N PHE A 62 -6.91 4.67 11.27
CA PHE A 62 -6.72 4.74 9.82
C PHE A 62 -5.28 4.41 9.40
N ALA A 63 -4.28 4.71 10.23
CA ALA A 63 -2.89 4.37 9.94
C ALA A 63 -2.68 2.85 9.90
N LYS A 64 -3.27 2.11 10.86
CA LYS A 64 -3.27 0.64 10.83
C LYS A 64 -3.98 0.10 9.60
N ALA A 65 -5.13 0.68 9.23
CA ALA A 65 -5.88 0.29 8.03
C ALA A 65 -5.05 0.51 6.74
N ALA A 66 -4.41 1.67 6.59
CA ALA A 66 -3.55 1.99 5.45
C ALA A 66 -2.30 1.07 5.39
N ALA A 67 -1.80 0.62 6.53
CA ALA A 67 -0.64 -0.27 6.62
C ALA A 67 -0.94 -1.74 6.25
N ARG A 68 -2.22 -2.16 6.12
CA ARG A 68 -2.62 -3.55 5.81
C ARG A 68 -1.96 -4.15 4.58
N CYS A 69 -1.72 -3.35 3.54
CA CYS A 69 -1.18 -3.87 2.30
C CYS A 69 0.21 -4.44 2.52
N VAL A 70 0.40 -5.75 2.34
CA VAL A 70 1.72 -6.43 2.49
C VAL A 70 2.48 -6.57 1.17
N GLY A 71 2.03 -5.92 0.09
CA GLY A 71 2.78 -5.85 -1.16
C GLY A 71 2.70 -7.08 -2.09
N VAL A 72 1.83 -8.07 -1.81
CA VAL A 72 1.68 -9.31 -2.61
C VAL A 72 1.43 -9.05 -4.11
N GLY A 73 0.82 -7.92 -4.47
CA GLY A 73 0.61 -7.55 -5.88
C GLY A 73 -0.54 -8.27 -6.58
N LYS A 74 -1.40 -9.03 -5.87
CA LYS A 74 -2.59 -9.70 -6.43
C LYS A 74 -3.59 -8.72 -7.12
N CYS A 75 -3.53 -7.45 -6.74
CA CYS A 75 -4.31 -6.36 -7.35
C CYS A 75 -3.80 -5.91 -8.73
N ARG A 76 -2.61 -6.34 -9.15
CA ARG A 76 -2.00 -6.02 -10.45
C ARG A 76 -2.36 -7.00 -11.56
N ARG A 77 -3.48 -7.70 -11.40
CA ARG A 77 -3.98 -8.61 -12.43
C ARG A 77 -4.45 -7.83 -13.65
N GLU A 78 -4.33 -8.43 -14.82
CA GLU A 78 -4.81 -7.87 -16.09
C GLU A 78 -6.12 -8.52 -16.57
N SER A 79 -6.52 -9.64 -15.96
CA SER A 79 -7.75 -10.35 -16.30
C SER A 79 -8.34 -11.08 -15.09
N GLY A 80 -9.68 -11.19 -15.09
CA GLY A 80 -10.45 -11.97 -14.11
C GLY A 80 -10.60 -11.33 -12.71
N GLY A 81 -11.75 -11.52 -12.08
CA GLY A 81 -12.09 -10.93 -10.79
C GLY A 81 -12.55 -9.47 -10.89
N THR A 82 -12.88 -8.88 -9.74
CA THR A 82 -13.50 -7.54 -9.66
C THR A 82 -12.50 -6.47 -9.25
N MET A 83 -11.40 -6.85 -8.58
CA MET A 83 -10.44 -5.88 -8.08
C MET A 83 -9.57 -5.21 -9.16
N CYS A 84 -9.74 -3.88 -9.14
CA CYS A 84 -9.09 -2.75 -9.82
C CYS A 84 -9.25 -2.66 -11.34
N PRO A 85 -10.45 -2.28 -11.82
CA PRO A 85 -10.68 -1.91 -13.23
C PRO A 85 -9.77 -0.79 -13.73
N SER A 86 -9.47 0.22 -12.91
CA SER A 86 -8.55 1.31 -13.28
C SER A 86 -7.19 0.76 -13.68
N TYR A 87 -6.58 -0.07 -12.84
CA TYR A 87 -5.28 -0.70 -13.12
C TYR A 87 -5.32 -1.60 -14.36
N MET A 88 -6.40 -2.36 -14.57
CA MET A 88 -6.51 -3.24 -15.75
C MET A 88 -6.45 -2.45 -17.07
N VAL A 89 -6.88 -1.18 -17.05
CA VAL A 89 -6.84 -0.28 -18.20
C VAL A 89 -5.53 0.50 -18.25
N THR A 90 -5.16 1.19 -17.18
CA THR A 90 -4.01 2.11 -17.18
C THR A 90 -2.68 1.37 -17.08
N LYS A 91 -2.65 0.23 -16.39
CA LYS A 91 -1.46 -0.54 -16.03
C LYS A 91 -0.44 0.23 -15.17
N GLU A 92 -0.82 1.41 -14.69
CA GLU A 92 0.00 2.25 -13.83
C GLU A 92 -0.13 1.82 -12.37
N GLU A 93 0.99 1.75 -11.66
CA GLU A 93 1.03 1.19 -10.30
C GLU A 93 0.14 1.97 -9.33
N GLU A 94 0.08 3.30 -9.48
CA GLU A 94 -0.73 4.21 -8.66
C GLU A 94 -2.22 3.87 -8.68
N ASP A 95 -2.71 3.28 -9.77
CA ASP A 95 -4.10 2.89 -9.94
C ASP A 95 -4.45 1.52 -9.37
N SER A 96 -3.46 0.79 -8.89
CA SER A 96 -3.65 -0.47 -8.19
C SER A 96 -4.04 -0.25 -6.73
N THR A 97 -4.71 -1.22 -6.12
CA THR A 97 -4.96 -1.19 -4.66
C THR A 97 -3.66 -1.05 -3.86
N ARG A 98 -2.56 -1.66 -4.32
CA ARG A 98 -1.25 -1.58 -3.67
C ARG A 98 -0.68 -0.17 -3.75
N GLY A 99 -0.69 0.45 -4.94
CA GLY A 99 -0.25 1.82 -5.14
C GLY A 99 -1.04 2.81 -4.28
N ARG A 100 -2.37 2.74 -4.31
CA ARG A 100 -3.25 3.60 -3.48
C ARG A 100 -3.01 3.41 -1.99
N ALA A 101 -2.88 2.16 -1.53
CA ALA A 101 -2.57 1.88 -0.13
C ALA A 101 -1.19 2.44 0.26
N ARG A 102 -0.20 2.37 -0.65
CA ARG A 102 1.12 2.95 -0.44
C ARG A 102 1.07 4.49 -0.35
N MET A 103 0.33 5.16 -1.23
CA MET A 103 0.15 6.62 -1.18
C MET A 103 -0.45 7.07 0.16
N LEU A 104 -1.49 6.37 0.64
CA LEU A 104 -2.10 6.68 1.93
C LEU A 104 -1.18 6.37 3.12
N PHE A 105 -0.40 5.30 3.04
CA PHE A 105 0.61 4.97 4.05
C PHE A 105 1.68 6.06 4.13
N GLU A 106 2.23 6.48 2.98
CA GLU A 106 3.26 7.53 2.92
C GLU A 106 2.73 8.88 3.38
N MET A 107 1.48 9.20 3.06
CA MET A 107 0.78 10.40 3.54
C MET A 107 0.68 10.44 5.07
N LEU A 108 0.43 9.31 5.72
CA LEU A 108 0.33 9.24 7.18
C LEU A 108 1.71 9.19 7.85
N GLN A 109 2.71 8.64 7.17
CA GLN A 109 4.08 8.64 7.63
C GLN A 109 4.70 10.04 7.57
N GLY A 110 4.43 10.81 6.50
CA GLY A 110 4.87 12.20 6.36
C GLY A 110 6.31 12.39 5.86
N ASP A 111 7.05 11.31 5.58
CA ASP A 111 8.46 11.39 5.14
C ASP A 111 8.59 11.81 3.66
N VAL A 112 7.76 11.24 2.79
CA VAL A 112 7.77 11.50 1.34
C VAL A 112 6.60 12.41 0.94
N ILE A 113 5.42 12.19 1.53
CA ILE A 113 4.21 12.97 1.26
C ILE A 113 3.93 13.87 2.47
N ALA A 114 4.35 15.13 2.36
CA ALA A 114 4.31 16.07 3.49
C ALA A 114 2.98 16.84 3.62
N ASP A 115 2.25 17.03 2.51
CA ASP A 115 1.01 17.81 2.49
C ASP A 115 -0.20 17.06 3.10
N GLY A 116 0.00 15.79 3.48
CA GLY A 116 -0.97 14.99 4.21
C GLY A 116 -2.32 14.93 3.49
N TRP A 117 -3.39 15.27 4.21
CA TRP A 117 -4.75 15.30 3.68
C TRP A 117 -5.00 16.27 2.53
N ARG A 118 -4.05 17.16 2.21
CA ARG A 118 -4.15 18.14 1.14
C ARG A 118 -3.29 17.79 -0.08
N ASP A 119 -2.60 16.66 -0.04
CA ASP A 119 -1.73 16.23 -1.13
C ASP A 119 -2.54 15.89 -2.40
N ASP A 120 -2.15 16.51 -3.51
CA ASP A 120 -2.83 16.34 -4.80
C ASP A 120 -2.50 15.01 -5.47
N HIS A 121 -1.31 14.44 -5.24
CA HIS A 121 -0.93 13.14 -5.78
C HIS A 121 -1.71 12.00 -5.13
N VAL A 122 -1.97 12.08 -3.81
CA VAL A 122 -2.86 11.13 -3.13
C VAL A 122 -4.28 11.23 -3.69
N ARG A 123 -4.78 12.45 -3.93
CA ARG A 123 -6.09 12.67 -4.57
C ARG A 123 -6.13 12.07 -5.97
N GLU A 124 -5.10 12.28 -6.79
CA GLU A 124 -4.98 11.76 -8.15
C GLU A 124 -4.99 10.24 -8.18
N ALA A 125 -4.19 9.59 -7.35
CA ALA A 125 -4.17 8.13 -7.23
C ALA A 125 -5.55 7.57 -6.87
N LEU A 126 -6.39 8.32 -6.16
CA LEU A 126 -7.75 7.92 -5.77
C LEU A 126 -8.82 8.33 -6.79
N ASP A 127 -8.52 9.12 -7.81
CA ASP A 127 -9.52 9.72 -8.70
C ASP A 127 -10.27 8.64 -9.50
N LEU A 128 -9.52 7.75 -10.18
CA LEU A 128 -10.06 6.63 -10.96
C LEU A 128 -10.62 5.47 -10.12
N CYS A 129 -10.57 5.56 -8.78
CA CYS A 129 -11.17 4.55 -7.92
C CYS A 129 -12.70 4.68 -7.92
N LEU A 130 -13.40 3.68 -8.45
CA LEU A 130 -14.88 3.64 -8.49
C LEU A 130 -15.56 3.36 -7.14
N ALA A 131 -14.80 3.20 -6.06
CA ALA A 131 -15.32 2.80 -4.75
C ALA A 131 -16.19 1.51 -4.76
N CYS A 132 -15.97 0.61 -5.72
CA CYS A 132 -16.79 -0.59 -5.95
C CYS A 132 -16.61 -1.72 -4.91
N LYS A 133 -15.70 -1.55 -3.94
CA LYS A 133 -15.33 -2.55 -2.92
C LYS A 133 -14.81 -3.90 -3.42
N GLY A 134 -14.52 -4.07 -4.71
CA GLY A 134 -13.85 -5.27 -5.22
C GLY A 134 -12.51 -5.54 -4.54
N CYS A 135 -11.79 -4.47 -4.16
CA CYS A 135 -10.55 -4.54 -3.39
C CYS A 135 -10.70 -5.24 -2.04
N ARG A 136 -11.80 -4.98 -1.31
CA ARG A 136 -12.04 -5.58 0.01
C ARG A 136 -12.22 -7.10 -0.06
N ASN A 137 -12.91 -7.57 -1.10
CA ASN A 137 -13.27 -8.98 -1.26
C ASN A 137 -12.12 -9.82 -1.83
N ASP A 138 -11.46 -9.34 -2.88
CA ASP A 138 -10.45 -10.15 -3.59
C ASP A 138 -9.06 -10.10 -2.91
N CYS A 139 -8.83 -9.13 -2.02
CA CYS A 139 -7.55 -8.92 -1.34
C CYS A 139 -7.40 -9.89 -0.16
N PRO A 140 -6.29 -10.65 -0.06
CA PRO A 140 -6.09 -11.59 1.04
C PRO A 140 -5.97 -10.90 2.42
N VAL A 141 -5.71 -9.60 2.44
CA VAL A 141 -5.59 -8.78 3.67
C VAL A 141 -6.70 -7.72 3.77
N ASN A 142 -7.79 -7.89 3.01
CA ASN A 142 -9.02 -7.09 3.10
C ASN A 142 -8.81 -5.55 3.10
N VAL A 143 -8.00 -5.05 2.17
CA VAL A 143 -7.86 -3.59 1.94
C VAL A 143 -9.18 -3.02 1.42
N ASP A 144 -9.79 -2.08 2.15
CA ASP A 144 -11.04 -1.42 1.78
C ASP A 144 -10.80 -0.02 1.21
N MET A 145 -10.35 0.04 -0.04
CA MET A 145 -10.01 1.32 -0.69
C MET A 145 -11.23 2.22 -0.90
N ALA A 146 -12.46 1.67 -0.87
CA ALA A 146 -13.66 2.49 -0.94
C ALA A 146 -13.83 3.31 0.35
N THR A 147 -13.69 2.68 1.51
CA THR A 147 -13.70 3.38 2.80
C THR A 147 -12.52 4.35 2.91
N TYR A 148 -11.32 3.95 2.46
CA TYR A 148 -10.14 4.82 2.56
C TYR A 148 -10.26 6.06 1.68
N LYS A 149 -10.77 5.91 0.45
CA LYS A 149 -11.07 7.04 -0.44
C LYS A 149 -12.08 7.99 0.20
N ALA A 150 -13.16 7.46 0.78
CA ALA A 150 -14.19 8.28 1.42
C ALA A 150 -13.63 9.06 2.62
N GLU A 151 -12.83 8.42 3.48
CA GLU A 151 -12.14 9.09 4.58
C GLU A 151 -11.22 10.20 4.05
N PHE A 152 -10.32 9.89 3.11
CA PHE A 152 -9.41 10.88 2.53
C PHE A 152 -10.14 12.07 1.92
N LEU A 153 -11.13 11.84 1.05
CA LEU A 153 -11.86 12.92 0.38
C LEU A 153 -12.67 13.79 1.36
N SER A 154 -13.12 13.21 2.49
CA SER A 154 -13.80 13.99 3.53
C SER A 154 -12.86 15.01 4.18
N HIS A 155 -11.61 14.62 4.48
CA HIS A 155 -10.58 15.54 5.00
C HIS A 155 -10.07 16.48 3.92
N TYR A 156 -9.83 15.97 2.71
CA TYR A 156 -9.36 16.77 1.60
C TYR A 156 -10.34 17.91 1.32
N TYR A 157 -11.64 17.65 1.15
CA TYR A 157 -12.60 18.71 0.87
C TYR A 157 -13.15 19.44 2.10
N ALA A 158 -12.63 19.20 3.31
CA ALA A 158 -13.07 19.92 4.50
C ALA A 158 -12.85 21.44 4.35
N GLY A 159 -13.95 22.21 4.37
CA GLY A 159 -13.90 23.66 4.15
C GLY A 159 -13.57 24.11 2.72
N ARG A 160 -13.59 23.18 1.73
CA ARG A 160 -13.31 23.47 0.31
C ARG A 160 -14.49 23.08 -0.57
N LEU A 161 -14.59 23.71 -1.74
CA LEU A 161 -15.56 23.31 -2.76
C LEU A 161 -15.15 21.98 -3.38
N ARG A 162 -16.15 21.14 -3.66
CA ARG A 162 -15.96 19.88 -4.40
C ARG A 162 -16.06 20.12 -5.91
N PRO A 163 -15.61 19.18 -6.75
CA PRO A 163 -15.85 19.25 -8.19
C PRO A 163 -17.36 19.32 -8.49
N PRO A 164 -17.80 20.03 -9.55
CA PRO A 164 -19.22 20.16 -9.90
C PRO A 164 -19.97 18.83 -9.99
N ALA A 165 -19.29 17.78 -10.50
CA ALA A 165 -19.82 16.43 -10.59
C ALA A 165 -20.31 15.85 -9.24
N ALA A 166 -19.65 16.20 -8.12
CA ALA A 166 -20.05 15.74 -6.79
C ALA A 166 -21.35 16.41 -6.29
N TYR A 167 -21.69 17.59 -6.81
CA TYR A 167 -22.95 18.26 -6.46
C TYR A 167 -24.11 17.78 -7.33
N THR A 168 -23.85 17.40 -8.59
CA THR A 168 -24.88 17.00 -9.54
C THR A 168 -25.22 15.51 -9.48
N MET A 169 -24.27 14.65 -9.14
CA MET A 169 -24.44 13.19 -9.14
C MET A 169 -24.70 12.59 -7.75
N GLY A 170 -25.21 13.41 -6.83
CA GLY A 170 -25.40 13.08 -5.43
C GLY A 170 -24.17 13.50 -4.62
N LEU A 171 -24.39 14.28 -3.55
CA LEU A 171 -23.38 14.74 -2.58
C LEU A 171 -22.68 13.57 -1.87
N ILE A 172 -21.92 12.78 -2.62
CA ILE A 172 -20.98 11.75 -2.13
C ILE A 172 -19.68 12.47 -1.77
#